data_AF-A0A847Z2X6-F1
#
_entry.id   AF-A0A847Z2X6-F1
#
_cell.length_a   1.000
_cell.length_b   1.000
_cell.length_c   1.000
_cell.angle_alpha   90.00
_cell.angle_beta   90.00
_cell.angle_gamma   90.00
#
_symmetry.space_group_name_H-M   'P 1'
#
loop_
_entity.id
_entity.type
_entity.pdbx_description
1 polymer ?
#
loop_
_entity_poly.entity_id
_entity_poly.type
_entity_poly.pdbx_seq_one_letter_code
_entity_poly.pdbx_strand_id
1 'polypeptide(L)'
;MARTARKCENTDIFHTIVRGNNNEEIFSDYEDKCKIVEIITEKSLGGAFDIIAYCILSNHAHFLIKENALSIAEAMKRINTTYAAYYNRKNSRYGHVFYSRYLSEG
;
A
#
# COMPACT_ATOMS: atom_id res chain seq x y z
N MET A 1 -0.41 -2.85 -31.90
CA MET A 1 0.56 -1.76 -31.66
C MET A 1 1.58 -2.26 -30.66
N ALA A 2 2.87 -2.22 -31.00
CA ALA A 2 3.94 -2.56 -30.06
C ALA A 2 3.98 -1.50 -28.95
N ARG A 3 4.06 -1.92 -27.68
CA ARG A 3 4.24 -1.00 -26.56
C ARG A 3 5.63 -0.41 -26.65
N THR A 4 5.72 0.90 -26.84
CA THR A 4 6.97 1.66 -26.65
C THR A 4 7.43 1.47 -25.20
N ALA A 5 8.69 1.09 -25.00
CA ALA A 5 9.28 1.01 -23.67
C ALA A 5 9.23 2.40 -23.02
N ARG A 6 8.66 2.50 -21.81
CA ARG A 6 8.76 3.73 -21.02
C ARG A 6 10.23 3.98 -20.74
N LYS A 7 10.75 5.16 -21.12
CA LYS A 7 12.02 5.63 -20.58
C LYS A 7 11.81 5.85 -19.08
N CYS A 8 12.40 4.98 -18.25
CA CYS A 8 12.56 5.26 -16.82
C CYS A 8 13.71 6.25 -16.68
N GLU A 9 13.38 7.53 -16.72
CA GLU A 9 14.24 8.55 -16.13
C GLU A 9 14.07 8.42 -14.61
N ASN A 10 15.15 8.55 -13.82
CA ASN A 10 15.15 8.41 -12.36
C ASN A 10 14.04 9.23 -11.70
N THR A 11 12.85 8.65 -11.57
CA THR A 11 11.76 9.23 -10.80
C THR A 11 11.77 8.52 -9.45
N ASP A 12 11.73 9.30 -8.37
CA ASP A 12 11.53 8.78 -7.00
C ASP A 12 10.11 8.24 -6.80
N ILE A 13 9.47 7.71 -7.85
CA ILE A 13 8.09 7.27 -7.89
C ILE A 13 8.09 5.75 -8.03
N PHE A 14 7.42 5.08 -7.10
CA PHE A 14 7.36 3.64 -6.98
C PHE A 14 5.90 3.17 -7.07
N HIS A 15 5.66 2.19 -7.94
CA HIS A 15 4.39 1.46 -7.95
C HIS A 15 4.49 0.29 -6.98
N THR A 16 3.83 0.41 -5.84
CA THR A 16 3.80 -0.66 -4.83
C THR A 16 2.48 -1.41 -4.83
N ILE A 17 2.55 -2.71 -4.52
CA ILE A 17 1.39 -3.61 -4.46
C ILE A 17 1.41 -4.34 -3.12
N VAL A 18 0.28 -4.33 -2.41
CA VAL A 18 0.05 -5.08 -1.18
C VAL A 18 -1.09 -6.06 -1.39
N ARG A 19 -0.93 -7.31 -0.91
CA ARG A 19 -1.90 -8.38 -1.13
C ARG A 19 -2.17 -9.13 0.18
N GLY A 20 -3.44 -9.47 0.40
CA GLY A 20 -3.86 -10.32 1.51
C GLY A 20 -3.20 -11.71 1.45
N ASN A 21 -2.85 -12.24 2.61
CA ASN A 21 -2.34 -13.59 2.71
C ASN A 21 -3.41 -14.60 2.24
N ASN A 22 -3.01 -15.69 1.59
CA ASN A 22 -3.93 -16.71 1.05
C ASN A 22 -5.07 -16.18 0.16
N ASN A 23 -4.85 -15.06 -0.57
CA ASN A 23 -5.87 -14.38 -1.38
C ASN A 23 -7.09 -13.88 -0.59
N GLU A 24 -6.94 -13.73 0.72
CA GLU A 24 -8.00 -13.22 1.58
C GLU A 24 -8.42 -11.80 1.17
N GLU A 25 -9.72 -11.56 1.21
CA GLU A 25 -10.32 -10.25 0.90
C GLU A 25 -10.14 -9.28 2.07
N ILE A 26 -8.90 -8.88 2.32
CA ILE A 26 -8.55 -8.00 3.44
C ILE A 26 -9.10 -6.58 3.32
N PHE A 27 -9.66 -6.20 2.15
CA PHE A 27 -10.33 -4.93 1.88
C PHE A 27 -11.78 -5.17 1.41
N SER A 28 -12.46 -6.14 2.02
CA SER A 28 -13.78 -6.63 1.58
C SER A 28 -14.87 -5.57 1.68
N ASP A 29 -14.91 -4.80 2.77
CA ASP A 29 -15.97 -3.83 3.03
C ASP A 29 -15.55 -2.38 2.82
N TYR A 30 -16.54 -1.49 2.87
CA TYR A 30 -16.31 -0.05 2.68
C TYR A 30 -15.47 0.55 3.81
N GLU A 31 -15.61 0.04 5.03
CA GLU A 31 -14.87 0.53 6.20
C GLU A 31 -13.38 0.23 6.07
N ASP A 32 -13.03 -0.98 5.62
CA ASP A 32 -11.66 -1.42 5.35
C ASP A 32 -11.00 -0.53 4.28
N LYS A 33 -11.74 -0.23 3.20
CA LYS A 33 -11.30 0.67 2.13
C LYS A 33 -11.11 2.10 2.62
N CYS A 34 -12.04 2.61 3.41
CA CYS A 34 -11.88 3.92 4.06
C CYS A 34 -10.69 3.94 4.99
N LYS A 35 -10.47 2.87 5.77
CA LYS A 35 -9.40 2.80 6.75
C LYS A 35 -8.03 2.80 6.10
N ILE A 36 -7.83 2.04 5.03
CA ILE A 36 -6.54 2.08 4.33
C ILE A 36 -6.31 3.46 3.71
N VAL A 37 -7.32 4.11 3.14
CA VAL A 37 -7.20 5.49 2.62
C VAL A 37 -6.84 6.46 3.73
N GLU A 38 -7.50 6.38 4.89
CA GLU A 38 -7.19 7.20 6.05
C GLU A 38 -5.75 7.00 6.52
N ILE A 39 -5.29 5.74 6.64
CA ILE A 39 -3.93 5.41 7.08
C ILE A 39 -2.91 5.98 6.10
N ILE A 40 -3.07 5.75 4.80
CA ILE A 40 -2.09 6.21 3.81
C ILE A 40 -2.05 7.74 3.76
N THR A 41 -3.20 8.42 3.90
CA THR A 41 -3.26 9.89 4.01
C THR A 41 -2.56 10.35 5.28
N GLU A 42 -2.89 9.80 6.44
CA GLU A 42 -2.28 10.16 7.74
C GLU A 42 -0.76 9.99 7.71
N LYS A 43 -0.26 8.87 7.15
CA LYS A 43 1.19 8.61 7.09
C LYS A 43 1.92 9.46 6.05
N SER A 44 1.23 9.97 5.04
CA SER A 44 1.79 10.93 4.07
C SER A 44 1.89 12.36 4.62
N LEU A 45 1.11 12.69 5.67
CA LEU A 45 1.15 14.02 6.29
C LEU A 45 2.56 14.36 6.80
N GLY A 46 2.94 15.62 6.65
CA GLY A 46 4.26 16.11 7.04
C GLY A 46 5.36 15.88 5.99
N GLY A 47 5.00 15.40 4.79
CA GLY A 47 5.92 15.33 3.63
C GLY A 47 6.91 14.17 3.68
N ALA A 48 6.64 13.16 4.51
CA ALA A 48 7.51 11.99 4.64
C ALA A 48 7.60 11.20 3.31
N PHE A 49 6.47 11.07 2.63
CA PHE A 49 6.32 10.54 1.27
C PHE A 49 5.00 11.07 0.70
N ASP A 50 4.87 11.16 -0.62
CA ASP A 50 3.62 11.57 -1.25
C ASP A 50 2.91 10.38 -1.90
N ILE A 51 1.57 10.43 -1.89
CA ILE A 51 0.75 9.44 -2.60
C ILE A 51 0.19 10.13 -3.83
N ILE A 52 0.63 9.68 -5.00
CA ILE A 52 0.19 10.22 -6.28
C ILE A 52 -1.16 9.61 -6.68
N ALA A 53 -1.29 8.29 -6.50
CA ALA A 53 -2.50 7.56 -6.85
C ALA A 53 -2.61 6.28 -6.02
N TYR A 54 -3.83 5.76 -5.89
CA TYR A 54 -4.09 4.46 -5.28
C TYR A 54 -5.25 3.75 -5.97
N CYS A 55 -5.24 2.42 -5.94
CA CYS A 55 -6.33 1.57 -6.39
C CYS A 55 -6.51 0.43 -5.40
N ILE A 56 -7.71 0.29 -4.82
CA ILE A 56 -7.99 -0.69 -3.77
C ILE A 56 -9.01 -1.70 -4.30
N LEU A 57 -8.59 -2.95 -4.40
CA LEU A 57 -9.42 -4.11 -4.72
C LEU A 57 -9.67 -4.92 -3.45
N SER A 58 -10.56 -5.91 -3.51
CA SER A 58 -10.98 -6.67 -2.31
C SER A 58 -9.83 -7.41 -1.63
N ASN A 59 -8.88 -7.95 -2.38
CA ASN A 59 -7.77 -8.77 -1.84
C ASN A 59 -6.37 -8.16 -2.04
N HIS A 60 -6.25 -7.03 -2.73
CA HIS A 60 -4.98 -6.31 -2.91
C HIS A 60 -5.20 -4.83 -3.18
N ALA A 61 -4.17 -4.03 -2.94
CA ALA A 61 -4.16 -2.61 -3.25
C ALA A 61 -2.86 -2.24 -3.95
N HIS A 62 -2.96 -1.24 -4.83
CA HIS A 62 -1.86 -0.60 -5.53
C HIS A 62 -1.70 0.82 -5.02
N PHE A 63 -0.46 1.23 -4.74
CA PHE A 63 -0.13 2.61 -4.39
C PHE A 63 0.98 3.11 -5.29
N LEU A 64 0.81 4.32 -5.82
CA LEU A 64 1.85 5.04 -6.53
C LEU A 64 2.41 6.08 -5.55
N ILE A 65 3.59 5.79 -5.02
CA ILE A 65 4.20 6.56 -3.94
C ILE A 65 5.41 7.28 -4.48
N LYS A 66 5.54 8.57 -4.16
CA LYS A 66 6.77 9.33 -4.37
C LYS A 66 7.57 9.37 -3.08
N GLU A 67 8.79 8.87 -3.14
CA GLU A 67 9.76 8.94 -2.06
C GLU A 67 10.19 10.41 -1.86
N ASN A 68 10.22 10.84 -0.60
CA ASN A 68 10.69 12.17 -0.20
C ASN A 68 11.72 12.01 0.93
N ALA A 69 11.28 12.07 2.19
CA ALA A 69 12.15 11.99 3.36
C ALA A 69 12.27 10.57 3.95
N LEU A 70 11.29 9.69 3.71
CA LEU A 70 11.33 8.29 4.10
C LEU A 70 11.49 7.40 2.88
N SER A 71 12.26 6.34 3.04
CA SER A 71 12.35 5.30 2.01
C SER A 71 11.00 4.63 1.77
N ILE A 72 10.78 4.13 0.55
CA ILE A 72 9.57 3.36 0.24
C ILE A 72 9.37 2.17 1.19
N ALA A 73 10.46 1.54 1.63
CA ALA A 73 10.43 0.42 2.57
C ALA A 73 9.88 0.84 3.95
N GLU A 74 10.27 2.01 4.44
CA GLU A 74 9.79 2.55 5.72
C GLU A 74 8.34 3.01 5.62
N ALA A 75 7.98 3.69 4.53
CA ALA A 75 6.60 4.10 4.26
C ALA A 75 5.66 2.88 4.25
N MET A 76 6.00 1.85 3.45
CA MET A 76 5.21 0.63 3.35
C MET A 76 5.15 -0.15 4.67
N LYS A 77 6.25 -0.20 5.43
CA LYS A 77 6.25 -0.84 6.76
C LYS A 77 5.25 -0.17 7.69
N ARG A 78 5.21 1.17 7.73
CA ARG A 78 4.27 1.92 8.57
C ARG A 78 2.82 1.67 8.15
N ILE A 79 2.51 1.80 6.85
CA ILE A 79 1.17 1.58 6.30
C ILE A 79 0.68 0.16 6.63
N ASN A 80 1.48 -0.86 6.28
CA ASN A 80 1.07 -2.26 6.39
C ASN A 80 0.93 -2.71 7.85
N THR A 81 1.80 -2.21 8.74
CA THR A 81 1.73 -2.54 10.16
C THR A 81 0.47 -1.93 10.80
N THR A 82 0.18 -0.67 10.51
CA THR A 82 -1.03 0.00 11.03
C THR A 82 -2.30 -0.68 10.50
N TYR A 83 -2.35 -1.00 9.21
CA TYR A 83 -3.50 -1.69 8.63
C TYR A 83 -3.68 -3.10 9.19
N ALA A 84 -2.60 -3.88 9.29
CA ALA A 84 -2.66 -5.24 9.82
C ALA A 84 -3.16 -5.28 11.28
N ALA A 85 -2.73 -4.31 12.09
CA ALA A 85 -3.21 -4.18 13.47
C ALA A 85 -4.71 -3.86 13.53
N TYR A 86 -5.19 -2.93 12.70
CA TYR A 86 -6.61 -2.63 12.57
C TYR A 86 -7.42 -3.87 12.14
N TYR A 87 -7.01 -4.53 11.06
CA TYR A 87 -7.71 -5.67 10.49
C TYR A 87 -7.81 -6.84 11.49
N ASN A 88 -6.71 -7.15 12.17
CA ASN A 88 -6.67 -8.19 13.20
C ASN A 88 -7.60 -7.86 14.37
N ARG A 89 -7.62 -6.60 14.84
CA ARG A 89 -8.52 -6.16 15.91
C ARG A 89 -9.98 -6.24 15.50
N LYS A 90 -10.32 -5.78 14.29
CA LYS A 90 -11.69 -5.82 13.74
C LYS A 90 -12.22 -7.24 13.62
N ASN A 91 -11.39 -8.16 13.13
CA ASN A 91 -11.78 -9.55 12.87
C ASN A 91 -11.50 -10.50 14.04
N SER A 92 -11.01 -10.00 15.19
CA SER A 92 -10.57 -10.83 16.33
C SER A 92 -9.60 -11.95 15.92
N ARG A 93 -8.64 -11.62 15.04
CA ARG A 93 -7.66 -12.54 14.47
C ARG A 93 -6.24 -12.25 14.94
N TYR A 94 -5.37 -13.24 14.77
CA TYR A 94 -3.93 -13.16 15.03
C TYR A 94 -3.15 -13.64 13.80
N GLY A 95 -1.95 -13.09 13.59
CA GLY A 95 -1.04 -13.50 12.53
C GLY A 95 -0.89 -12.50 11.37
N HIS A 96 -0.27 -12.96 10.29
CA HIS A 96 0.05 -12.16 9.11
C HIS A 96 -1.18 -11.87 8.25
N VAL A 97 -1.46 -10.59 8.05
CA VAL A 97 -2.57 -10.12 7.17
C VAL A 97 -2.13 -10.06 5.72
N PHE A 98 -0.91 -9.58 5.45
CA PHE A 98 -0.36 -9.49 4.10
C PHE A 98 0.51 -10.71 3.75
N TYR A 99 0.49 -11.12 2.48
CA TYR A 99 1.29 -12.24 1.97
C TYR A 99 2.80 -11.97 2.00
N SER A 100 3.20 -10.75 1.66
CA SER A 100 4.59 -10.28 1.66
C SER A 100 4.63 -8.84 2.17
N ARG A 101 5.84 -8.27 2.29
CA ARG A 101 6.02 -6.87 2.71
C ARG A 101 5.34 -5.92 1.73
N TYR A 102 5.70 -5.99 0.46
CA TYR A 102 5.08 -5.32 -0.68
C TYR A 102 5.84 -5.78 -1.94
N LEU A 103 5.22 -5.66 -3.11
CA LEU A 103 5.93 -5.69 -4.40
C LEU A 103 6.14 -4.25 -4.84
N SER A 104 7.27 -3.95 -5.48
CA SER A 104 7.55 -2.61 -6.01
C SER A 104 8.07 -2.74 -7.43
N GLU A 105 7.51 -1.94 -8.34
CA GLU A 105 8.00 -1.75 -9.70
C GLU A 105 8.35 -0.26 -9.87
N GLY A 106 9.53 0.02 -10.43
CA GLY A 106 10.04 1.37 -10.73
C GLY A 106 10.38 1.50 -12.22
#